data_AF-A0A3P9N287-F1
#
_entry.id   AF-A0A3P9N287-F1
#
_cell.length_a   1.000
_cell.length_b   1.000
_cell.length_c   1.000
_cell.angle_alpha   90.00
_cell.angle_beta   90.00
_cell.angle_gamma   90.00
#
_symmetry.space_group_name_H-M   'P 1'
#
loop_
_entity.id
_entity.type
_entity.pdbx_description
1 polymer ?
#
loop_
_entity_poly.entity_id
_entity_poly.type
_entity_poly.pdbx_seq_one_letter_code
_entity_poly.pdbx_strand_id
1 'polypeptide(L)'
;VFFVKVFFFFALWHEATFVVNVTQSSYEAEENQNITLEWTFTSRTQGSYRELFIYCEAITDHGVFVIYHMHKGVEIPASQDDQFSGRVQIDKDVLREGRIRLHVSRLRTEDSGLYLCDVMTDYGFNSGRCRLKVTGEKKYY
;
A
#
# COMPACT_ATOMS: atom_id res chain seq x y z
N VAL A 1 48.87 -5.94 -37.78
CA VAL A 1 47.70 -5.44 -38.54
C VAL A 1 46.45 -5.95 -37.86
N PHE A 2 45.53 -5.03 -37.58
CA PHE A 2 44.22 -5.11 -36.89
C PHE A 2 43.40 -6.37 -37.26
N PHE A 3 42.54 -6.94 -36.40
CA PHE A 3 41.23 -6.37 -36.06
C PHE A 3 40.68 -6.84 -34.70
N VAL A 4 40.25 -5.86 -33.93
CA VAL A 4 39.38 -5.95 -32.75
C VAL A 4 37.94 -6.21 -33.23
N LYS A 5 37.26 -7.22 -32.68
CA LYS A 5 35.79 -7.30 -32.70
C LYS A 5 35.27 -7.10 -31.29
N VAL A 6 35.18 -5.84 -30.87
CA VAL A 6 34.39 -5.43 -29.71
C VAL A 6 32.93 -5.49 -30.14
N PHE A 7 32.23 -6.56 -29.78
CA PHE A 7 30.77 -6.52 -29.73
C PHE A 7 30.38 -5.80 -28.43
N PHE A 8 30.05 -4.53 -28.57
CA PHE A 8 29.26 -3.77 -27.61
C PHE A 8 27.95 -4.50 -27.35
N PHE A 9 27.75 -5.14 -26.20
CA PHE A 9 26.44 -5.37 -25.56
C PHE A 9 26.63 -5.81 -24.10
N PHE A 10 27.16 -4.94 -23.24
CA PHE A 10 26.82 -5.01 -21.82
C PHE A 10 25.74 -3.97 -21.57
N ALA A 11 24.54 -4.29 -22.05
CA ALA A 11 23.34 -3.61 -21.59
C ALA A 11 23.29 -3.77 -20.07
N LEU A 12 23.20 -2.65 -19.37
CA LEU A 12 23.11 -2.55 -17.92
C LEU A 12 22.05 -3.53 -17.42
N TRP A 13 22.47 -4.64 -16.83
CA TRP A 13 21.59 -5.49 -16.03
C TRP A 13 21.18 -4.67 -14.81
N HIS A 14 20.15 -3.85 -14.95
CA HIS A 14 19.43 -3.34 -13.80
C HIS A 14 18.63 -4.53 -13.28
N GLU A 15 19.12 -5.18 -12.23
CA GLU A 15 18.23 -5.92 -11.35
C GLU A 15 17.12 -4.95 -10.93
N ALA A 16 15.91 -5.13 -11.49
CA ALA A 16 14.81 -4.23 -11.14
C ALA A 16 14.56 -4.40 -9.63
N THR A 17 14.79 -3.33 -8.88
CA THR A 17 14.61 -3.29 -7.43
C THR A 17 13.14 -3.45 -7.09
N PHE A 18 12.84 -4.19 -6.03
CA PHE A 18 11.49 -4.29 -5.52
C PHE A 18 11.08 -2.93 -4.92
N VAL A 19 10.01 -2.34 -5.45
CA VAL A 19 9.53 -1.03 -5.01
C VAL A 19 8.09 -1.12 -4.54
N VAL A 20 7.76 -0.28 -3.56
CA VAL A 20 6.39 0.01 -3.13
C VAL A 20 6.22 1.52 -3.25
N ASN A 21 5.30 1.94 -4.10
CA ASN A 21 5.03 3.34 -4.39
C ASN A 21 3.62 3.71 -3.96
N VAL A 22 3.41 4.97 -3.61
CA VAL A 22 2.08 5.53 -3.44
C VAL A 22 1.61 6.20 -4.73
N THR A 23 0.33 6.07 -5.07
CA THR A 23 -0.22 6.78 -6.23
C THR A 23 -0.42 8.27 -5.94
N GLN A 24 -0.73 8.59 -4.68
CA GLN A 24 -0.84 9.94 -4.16
C GLN A 24 -0.15 10.00 -2.80
N SER A 25 0.69 11.01 -2.60
CA SER A 25 1.39 11.22 -1.33
C SER A 25 0.51 11.84 -0.25
N SER A 26 -0.61 12.47 -0.64
CA SER A 26 -1.57 13.11 0.26
C SER A 26 -2.99 12.96 -0.26
N TYR A 27 -3.91 12.71 0.66
CA TYR A 27 -5.34 12.60 0.44
C TYR A 27 -6.09 13.54 1.39
N GLU A 28 -7.19 14.12 0.92
CA GLU A 28 -8.09 14.93 1.73
C GLU A 28 -9.53 14.44 1.58
N ALA A 29 -10.26 14.35 2.69
CA ALA A 29 -11.67 13.98 2.72
C ALA A 29 -12.39 14.63 3.90
N GLU A 30 -13.71 14.66 3.85
CA GLU A 30 -14.53 15.12 4.97
C GLU A 30 -14.96 13.96 5.86
N GLU A 31 -15.23 14.26 7.13
CA GLU A 31 -15.81 13.32 8.09
C GLU A 31 -17.06 12.64 7.51
N ASN A 32 -17.29 11.38 7.89
CA ASN A 32 -18.36 10.50 7.39
C ASN A 32 -18.26 10.09 5.90
N GLN A 33 -17.32 10.64 5.13
CA GLN A 33 -17.05 10.17 3.76
C GLN A 33 -16.26 8.86 3.77
N ASN A 34 -16.11 8.30 2.56
CA ASN A 34 -15.27 7.13 2.30
C ASN A 34 -14.11 7.56 1.39
N ILE A 35 -12.96 6.90 1.51
CA ILE A 35 -11.81 7.11 0.65
C ILE A 35 -11.14 5.79 0.29
N THR A 36 -10.36 5.81 -0.79
CA THR A 36 -9.50 4.69 -1.18
C THR A 36 -8.06 5.16 -1.16
N LEU A 37 -7.25 4.55 -0.31
CA LEU A 37 -5.79 4.76 -0.29
C LEU A 37 -5.15 3.71 -1.19
N GLU A 38 -4.26 4.14 -2.09
CA GLU A 38 -3.69 3.27 -3.10
C GLU A 38 -2.16 3.27 -3.11
N TRP A 39 -1.60 2.05 -3.13
CA TRP A 39 -0.20 1.76 -3.36
C TRP A 39 -0.04 0.85 -4.57
N THR A 40 1.12 0.91 -5.20
CA THR A 40 1.56 -0.05 -6.22
C THR A 40 2.86 -0.69 -5.76
N PHE A 41 3.09 -1.95 -6.12
CA PHE A 41 4.32 -2.66 -5.83
C PHE A 41 4.76 -3.50 -7.02
N THR A 42 6.06 -3.76 -7.13
CA THR A 42 6.60 -4.57 -8.22
C THR A 42 6.02 -5.99 -8.14
N SER A 43 5.15 -6.35 -9.10
CA SER A 43 4.67 -7.72 -9.31
C SER A 43 5.17 -8.21 -10.67
N ARG A 44 5.93 -9.32 -10.71
CA ARG A 44 6.62 -9.75 -11.94
C ARG A 44 5.83 -10.71 -12.83
N THR A 45 4.76 -11.34 -12.37
CA THR A 45 3.83 -12.19 -13.14
C THR A 45 2.62 -12.51 -12.24
N GLN A 46 1.61 -13.24 -12.73
CA GLN A 46 0.50 -13.83 -11.93
C GLN A 46 1.03 -14.75 -10.82
N GLY A 47 1.71 -14.18 -9.83
CA GLY A 47 2.45 -14.86 -8.80
C GLY A 47 1.49 -15.43 -7.76
N SER A 48 1.88 -16.60 -7.26
CA SER A 48 1.20 -17.24 -6.14
C SER A 48 1.30 -16.36 -4.90
N TYR A 49 0.16 -16.02 -4.29
CA TYR A 49 0.10 -15.27 -3.04
C TYR A 49 0.80 -15.93 -1.84
N ARG A 50 1.36 -17.14 -1.99
CA ARG A 50 1.98 -17.93 -0.92
C ARG A 50 3.07 -17.19 -0.13
N GLU A 51 3.79 -16.27 -0.76
CA GLU A 51 4.81 -15.46 -0.10
C GLU A 51 4.41 -13.98 0.02
N LEU A 52 3.16 -13.63 -0.34
CA LEU A 52 2.69 -12.26 -0.23
C LEU A 52 2.35 -11.97 1.24
N PHE A 53 3.10 -11.02 1.79
CA PHE A 53 2.83 -10.42 3.09
C PHE A 53 2.58 -8.93 2.88
N ILE A 54 1.47 -8.45 3.45
CA ILE A 54 1.10 -7.04 3.45
C ILE A 54 0.73 -6.69 4.88
N TYR A 55 1.34 -5.64 5.40
CA TYR A 55 1.05 -5.13 6.73
C TYR A 55 0.95 -3.61 6.65
N CYS A 56 -0.23 -3.08 6.97
CA CYS A 56 -0.49 -1.65 6.87
C CYS A 56 -0.90 -1.07 8.21
N GLU A 57 -0.36 0.10 8.51
CA GLU A 57 -0.58 0.83 9.75
C GLU A 57 -1.05 2.25 9.48
N ALA A 58 -1.96 2.73 10.32
CA ALA A 58 -2.28 4.14 10.45
C ALA A 58 -1.51 4.72 11.64
N ILE A 59 -0.62 5.66 11.37
CA ILE A 59 0.17 6.42 12.34
C ILE A 59 -0.48 7.79 12.47
N THR A 60 -1.31 7.93 13.50
CA THR A 60 -2.08 9.15 13.81
C THR A 60 -1.52 9.82 15.06
N ASP A 61 -2.06 11.00 15.39
CA ASP A 61 -1.75 11.66 16.67
C ASP A 61 -2.33 10.90 17.88
N HIS A 62 -3.25 9.95 17.64
CA HIS A 62 -3.91 9.15 18.68
C HIS A 62 -3.28 7.76 18.88
N GLY A 63 -2.31 7.38 18.04
CA GLY A 63 -1.64 6.09 18.13
C GLY A 63 -1.24 5.50 16.78
N VAL A 64 -0.66 4.31 16.87
CA VAL A 64 -0.34 3.45 15.72
C VAL A 64 -1.33 2.29 15.73
N PHE A 65 -2.07 2.14 14.63
CA PHE A 65 -3.14 1.16 14.51
C PHE A 65 -2.89 0.25 13.32
N VAL A 66 -3.02 -1.06 13.53
CA VAL A 66 -2.98 -2.03 12.42
C VAL A 66 -4.30 -1.95 11.68
N ILE A 67 -4.26 -1.53 10.42
CA ILE A 67 -5.48 -1.34 9.62
C ILE A 67 -5.73 -2.46 8.63
N TYR A 68 -4.68 -3.18 8.23
CA TYR A 68 -4.79 -4.34 7.35
C TYR A 68 -3.57 -5.25 7.52
N HIS A 69 -3.80 -6.55 7.49
CA HIS A 69 -2.75 -7.55 7.58
C HIS A 69 -3.12 -8.80 6.78
N MET A 70 -2.15 -9.25 5.99
CA MET A 70 -2.21 -10.48 5.24
C MET A 70 -0.86 -11.17 5.30
N HIS A 71 -0.88 -12.48 5.50
CA HIS A 71 0.31 -13.31 5.55
C HIS A 71 0.09 -14.56 4.69
N LYS A 72 1.04 -14.82 3.78
CA LYS A 72 0.97 -15.92 2.81
C LYS A 72 -0.30 -15.89 1.96
N GLY A 73 -0.77 -14.69 1.62
CA GLY A 73 -1.97 -14.51 0.81
C GLY A 73 -3.29 -14.71 1.55
N VAL A 74 -3.24 -14.92 2.86
CA VAL A 74 -4.42 -15.10 3.71
C VAL A 74 -4.56 -13.88 4.61
N GLU A 75 -5.72 -13.22 4.53
CA GLU A 75 -6.05 -12.11 5.43
C GLU A 75 -6.10 -12.58 6.88
N ILE A 76 -5.67 -11.72 7.79
CA ILE A 76 -5.75 -11.95 9.23
C ILE A 76 -6.62 -10.83 9.82
N PRO A 77 -7.97 -10.91 9.72
CA PRO A 77 -8.86 -9.85 10.20
C PRO A 77 -8.72 -9.58 11.70
N ALA A 78 -8.34 -10.60 12.48
CA ALA A 78 -8.21 -10.50 13.94
C ALA A 78 -7.07 -9.57 14.40
N SER A 79 -6.14 -9.16 13.52
CA SER A 79 -5.13 -8.17 13.86
C SER A 79 -5.54 -6.74 13.50
N GLN A 80 -6.68 -6.52 12.84
CA GLN A 80 -7.18 -5.17 12.57
C GLN A 80 -7.63 -4.54 13.89
N ASP A 81 -7.17 -3.32 14.14
CA ASP A 81 -7.50 -2.58 15.35
C ASP A 81 -9.01 -2.27 15.42
N ASP A 82 -9.58 -2.31 16.64
CA ASP A 82 -11.00 -2.09 16.89
C ASP A 82 -11.49 -0.73 16.37
N GLN A 83 -10.64 0.31 16.37
CA GLN A 83 -10.98 1.61 15.80
C GLN A 83 -11.29 1.51 14.30
N PHE A 84 -10.63 0.61 13.57
CA PHE A 84 -10.77 0.44 12.12
C PHE A 84 -11.59 -0.81 11.73
N SER A 85 -11.99 -1.62 12.71
CA SER A 85 -12.78 -2.83 12.51
C SER A 85 -14.05 -2.57 11.71
N GLY A 86 -14.19 -3.28 10.58
CA GLY A 86 -15.32 -3.13 9.66
C GLY A 86 -15.38 -1.79 8.92
N ARG A 87 -14.33 -0.96 9.01
CA ARG A 87 -14.18 0.29 8.25
C ARG A 87 -13.17 0.17 7.12
N VAL A 88 -12.13 -0.64 7.30
CA VAL A 88 -11.05 -0.83 6.32
C VAL A 88 -11.17 -2.18 5.63
N GLN A 89 -11.23 -2.16 4.30
CA GLN A 89 -11.30 -3.35 3.45
C GLN A 89 -10.34 -3.21 2.27
N ILE A 90 -9.82 -4.32 1.77
CA ILE A 90 -8.94 -4.34 0.58
C ILE A 90 -9.70 -4.79 -0.68
N ASP A 91 -9.39 -4.18 -1.81
CA ASP A 91 -9.77 -4.71 -3.13
C ASP A 91 -8.84 -5.89 -3.49
N LYS A 92 -9.35 -7.11 -3.38
CA LYS A 92 -8.57 -8.34 -3.61
C LYS A 92 -8.28 -8.58 -5.08
N ASP A 93 -9.13 -8.07 -5.97
CA ASP A 93 -9.07 -8.39 -7.40
C ASP A 93 -7.84 -7.75 -8.05
N VAL A 94 -7.47 -6.56 -7.59
CA VAL A 94 -6.31 -5.81 -8.10
C VAL A 94 -4.98 -6.17 -7.44
N LEU A 95 -4.96 -7.00 -6.38
CA LEU A 95 -3.71 -7.40 -5.73
C LEU A 95 -2.78 -8.16 -6.65
N ARG A 96 -3.33 -8.94 -7.59
CA ARG A 96 -2.56 -9.69 -8.60
C ARG A 96 -1.81 -8.76 -9.55
N GLU A 97 -2.33 -7.56 -9.74
CA GLU A 97 -1.76 -6.52 -10.59
C GLU A 97 -0.69 -5.70 -9.87
N GLY A 98 -0.32 -6.08 -8.64
CA GLY A 98 0.64 -5.33 -7.84
C GLY A 98 0.04 -4.05 -7.28
N ARG A 99 -1.27 -4.02 -6.98
CA ARG A 99 -1.96 -2.83 -6.44
C ARG A 99 -2.62 -3.15 -5.11
N ILE A 100 -2.45 -2.25 -4.14
CA ILE A 100 -3.13 -2.29 -2.86
C ILE A 100 -4.13 -1.14 -2.87
N ARG A 101 -5.42 -1.43 -2.73
CA ARG A 101 -6.47 -0.43 -2.54
C ARG A 101 -7.18 -0.69 -1.23
N LEU A 102 -6.92 0.16 -0.24
CA LEU A 102 -7.61 0.12 1.05
C LEU A 102 -8.77 1.11 1.02
N HIS A 103 -9.99 0.57 1.03
CA HIS A 103 -11.21 1.35 1.21
C HIS A 103 -11.40 1.63 2.70
N VAL A 104 -11.36 2.90 3.08
CA VAL A 104 -11.64 3.37 4.43
C VAL A 104 -13.00 4.04 4.42
N SER A 105 -13.94 3.51 5.19
CA SER A 105 -15.32 4.01 5.27
C SER A 105 -15.60 4.72 6.59
N ARG A 106 -16.60 5.61 6.59
CA ARG A 106 -17.05 6.34 7.79
C ARG A 106 -15.85 7.03 8.46
N LEU A 107 -15.17 7.87 7.69
CA LEU A 107 -13.99 8.59 8.15
C LEU A 107 -14.29 9.44 9.38
N ARG A 108 -13.33 9.47 10.30
CA ARG A 108 -13.31 10.31 11.49
C ARG A 108 -12.16 11.29 11.39
N THR A 109 -12.28 12.45 12.02
CA THR A 109 -11.17 13.42 12.07
C THR A 109 -9.90 12.81 12.68
N GLU A 110 -10.06 11.92 13.66
CA GLU A 110 -9.02 11.11 14.31
C GLU A 110 -8.27 10.16 13.36
N ASP A 111 -8.84 9.83 12.20
CA ASP A 111 -8.17 8.99 11.20
C ASP A 111 -7.08 9.77 10.42
N SER A 112 -6.94 11.07 10.67
CA SER A 112 -5.89 11.88 10.05
C SER A 112 -4.51 11.41 10.50
N GLY A 113 -3.60 11.21 9.55
CA GLY A 113 -2.29 10.66 9.87
C GLY A 113 -1.49 10.20 8.65
N LEU A 114 -0.42 9.46 8.91
CA LEU A 114 0.36 8.76 7.91
C LEU A 114 -0.10 7.30 7.82
N TYR A 115 -0.31 6.84 6.60
CA TYR A 115 -0.70 5.47 6.30
C TYR A 115 0.48 4.80 5.63
N LEU A 116 1.04 3.79 6.27
CA LEU A 116 2.20 3.02 5.82
C LEU A 116 1.75 1.63 5.43
N CYS A 117 2.26 1.11 4.31
CA CYS A 117 2.12 -0.29 3.97
C CYS A 117 3.49 -0.88 3.69
N ASP A 118 3.84 -1.89 4.48
CA ASP A 118 4.95 -2.81 4.26
C ASP A 118 4.49 -3.95 3.35
N VAL A 119 5.28 -4.23 2.32
CA VAL A 119 5.00 -5.32 1.38
C VAL A 119 6.24 -6.19 1.28
N MET A 120 6.05 -7.49 1.47
CA MET A 120 7.07 -8.51 1.22
C MET A 120 6.55 -9.49 0.19
N THR A 121 7.43 -9.84 -0.74
CA THR A 121 7.26 -10.88 -1.73
C THR A 121 8.54 -11.72 -1.81
N ASP A 122 8.54 -12.76 -2.63
CA ASP A 122 9.73 -13.52 -3.02
C ASP A 122 10.81 -12.65 -3.71
N TYR A 123 10.44 -11.49 -4.25
CA TYR A 123 11.37 -10.57 -4.93
C TYR A 123 11.97 -9.51 -4.02
N GLY A 124 11.46 -9.36 -2.80
CA GLY A 124 11.99 -8.41 -1.84
C GLY A 124 10.95 -7.80 -0.91
N PHE A 125 11.43 -6.84 -0.13
CA PHE A 125 10.68 -6.12 0.88
C PHE A 125 10.87 -4.62 0.67
N ASN A 126 9.78 -3.86 0.73
CA ASN A 126 9.83 -2.40 0.72
C ASN A 126 8.53 -1.84 1.33
N SER A 127 8.49 -0.53 1.53
CA SER A 127 7.35 0.16 2.14
C SER A 127 7.02 1.46 1.42
N GLY A 128 5.75 1.86 1.49
CA GLY A 128 5.28 3.12 0.95
C GLY A 128 4.31 3.79 1.91
N ARG A 129 4.34 5.13 1.95
CA ARG A 129 3.45 5.90 2.85
C ARG A 129 2.79 7.08 2.17
N CYS A 130 1.53 7.32 2.53
CA CYS A 130 0.78 8.51 2.15
C CYS A 130 0.20 9.20 3.39
N ARG A 131 -0.18 10.47 3.26
CA ARG A 131 -0.89 11.22 4.30
C ARG A 131 -2.39 11.22 4.01
N LEU A 132 -3.20 11.05 5.04
CA LEU A 132 -4.63 11.33 5.00
C LEU A 132 -4.93 12.50 5.93
N LYS A 133 -5.71 13.46 5.44
CA LYS A 133 -6.25 14.56 6.22
C LYS A 133 -7.77 14.52 6.15
N VAL A 134 -8.42 14.34 7.30
CA VAL A 134 -9.87 14.34 7.43
C VAL A 134 -10.30 15.64 8.11
N THR A 135 -11.14 16.42 7.44
CA THR A 135 -11.73 17.64 8.02
C THR A 135 -13.15 17.39 8.51
N GLY A 136 -13.61 18.14 9.51
CA GLY A 136 -15.01 18.06 9.96
C GLY A 136 -16.00 18.36 8.84
N GLU A 137 -17.23 17.86 8.98
CA GLU A 137 -18.31 18.05 8.02
C GLU A 137 -18.62 19.54 7.81
N LYS A 138 -18.68 19.99 6.54
CA LYS A 138 -19.11 21.35 6.22
C LYS A 138 -20.62 21.47 6.43
N LYS A 139 -21.02 22.21 7.47
CA LYS A 139 -22.41 22.62 7.64
C LYS A 139 -22.67 23.86 6.80
N TYR A 140 -23.49 23.73 5.76
CA TYR A 140 -24.04 24.86 5.02
C TYR A 140 -25.29 25.36 5.76
N TYR A 141 -25.26 26.59 6.26
CA TYR A 141 -26.38 27.27 6.93
C TYR A 141 -27.08 28.23 5.96
#